data_AF-A0A9F1TS51-F1
#
_entry.id   AF-A0A9F1TS51-F1
#
_cell.length_a   1.000
_cell.length_b   1.000
_cell.length_c   1.000
_cell.angle_alpha   90.00
_cell.angle_beta   90.00
_cell.angle_gamma   90.00
#
_symmetry.space_group_name_H-M   'P 1'
#
loop_
_entity.id
_entity.type
_entity.pdbx_description
1 polymer ?
#
loop_
_entity_poly.entity_id
_entity_poly.type
_entity_poly.pdbx_seq_one_letter_code
_entity_poly.pdbx_strand_id
1 'polypeptide(L)'
;MLSEQRSQYMKQSNYALQQKFGSILVVVGVLVVIVVGTTRVKHMSFLNQEGSMATQDSLVPKFQDRERRTITVGAHTLEVEVVTTAESTAQGLSGREAIGADGMLFIFPGKSVRNFWMPQMQFDLDLVWVDDTVVTGVTKNVPKPAAGQTALPTYASNRPVNIVLELPAGMADDLSIEPGTVLIY
;
A
#
# COMPACT_ATOMS: atom_id res chain seq x y z
N MET A 1 86.97 19.14 28.56
CA MET A 1 86.72 19.44 27.13
C MET A 1 85.97 18.34 26.40
N LEU A 2 86.49 17.11 26.23
CA LEU A 2 85.81 16.06 25.43
C LEU A 2 84.50 15.53 26.06
N SER A 3 84.38 15.50 27.39
CA SER A 3 83.16 15.10 28.09
C SER A 3 82.00 16.10 27.92
N GLU A 4 82.31 17.39 27.91
CA GLU A 4 81.33 18.47 27.69
C GLU A 4 80.84 18.50 26.25
N GLN A 5 81.75 18.31 25.27
CA GLN A 5 81.36 18.19 23.85
C GLN A 5 80.45 16.98 23.60
N ARG A 6 80.72 15.84 24.26
CA ARG A 6 79.83 14.66 24.20
C ARG A 6 78.47 14.92 24.85
N SER A 7 78.42 15.65 25.97
CA SER A 7 77.17 16.00 26.64
C SER A 7 76.31 16.95 25.79
N GLN A 8 76.95 17.93 25.14
CA GLN A 8 76.27 18.85 24.21
C GLN A 8 75.77 18.14 22.96
N TYR A 9 76.57 17.23 22.39
CA TYR A 9 76.18 16.41 21.23
C TYR A 9 74.98 15.51 21.55
N MET A 10 74.97 14.87 22.72
CA MET A 10 73.85 14.01 23.13
C MET A 10 72.58 14.83 23.45
N LYS A 11 72.71 16.03 24.03
CA LYS A 11 71.57 16.95 24.22
C LYS A 11 71.00 17.43 22.89
N GLN A 12 71.85 17.82 21.94
CA GLN A 12 71.40 18.32 20.63
C GLN A 12 70.79 17.19 19.77
N SER A 13 71.35 15.99 19.83
CA SER A 13 70.78 14.78 19.21
C SER A 13 69.40 14.44 19.80
N ASN A 14 69.25 14.50 21.12
CA ASN A 14 67.97 14.23 21.78
C ASN A 14 66.92 15.31 21.50
N TYR A 15 67.28 16.60 21.45
CA TYR A 15 66.36 17.66 21.02
C TYR A 15 65.94 17.53 19.55
N ALA A 16 66.86 17.16 18.66
CA ALA A 16 66.55 16.93 17.24
C ALA A 16 65.67 15.70 17.02
N LEU A 17 65.85 14.63 17.81
CA LEU A 17 64.99 13.45 17.81
C LEU A 17 63.61 13.78 18.41
N GLN A 18 63.55 14.52 19.52
CA GLN A 18 62.27 14.93 20.13
C GLN A 18 61.45 15.88 19.25
N GLN A 19 62.08 16.79 18.49
CA GLN A 19 61.35 17.61 17.51
C GLN A 19 60.87 16.79 16.31
N LYS A 20 61.67 15.86 15.78
CA LYS A 20 61.24 14.99 14.68
C LYS A 20 60.09 14.05 15.08
N PHE A 21 60.14 13.44 16.27
CA PHE A 21 59.07 12.56 16.75
C PHE A 21 57.84 13.34 17.25
N GLY A 22 58.01 14.51 17.86
CA GLY A 22 56.91 15.40 18.26
C GLY A 22 56.12 15.91 17.05
N SER A 23 56.80 16.33 15.97
CA SER A 23 56.13 16.74 14.73
C SER A 23 55.45 15.56 14.01
N ILE A 24 56.04 14.36 14.01
CA ILE A 24 55.42 13.18 13.40
C ILE A 24 54.19 12.71 14.21
N LEU A 25 54.23 12.72 15.55
CA LEU A 25 53.08 12.39 16.39
C LEU A 25 51.94 13.43 16.28
N VAL A 26 52.27 14.72 16.17
CA VAL A 26 51.29 15.78 15.93
C VAL A 26 50.68 15.65 14.52
N VAL A 27 51.46 15.37 13.48
CA VAL A 27 50.95 15.19 12.11
C VAL A 27 50.10 13.92 11.97
N VAL A 28 50.50 12.79 12.58
CA VAL A 28 49.71 11.55 12.58
C VAL A 28 48.43 11.70 13.42
N GLY A 29 48.50 12.40 14.57
CA GLY A 29 47.34 12.71 15.40
C GLY A 29 46.33 13.63 14.69
N VAL A 30 46.80 14.67 14.00
CA VAL A 30 45.96 15.57 13.19
C VAL A 30 45.34 14.84 12.00
N LEU A 31 46.09 13.97 11.30
CA LEU A 31 45.55 13.14 10.21
C LEU A 31 44.50 12.13 10.69
N VAL A 32 44.69 11.49 11.85
CA VAL A 32 43.68 10.58 12.42
C VAL A 32 42.43 11.34 12.87
N VAL A 33 42.56 12.54 13.44
CA VAL A 33 41.40 13.39 13.77
C VAL A 33 40.68 13.91 12.51
N ILE A 34 41.39 14.17 11.42
CA ILE A 34 40.77 14.54 10.13
C ILE A 34 40.08 13.33 9.46
N VAL A 35 40.65 12.13 9.53
CA VAL A 35 40.03 10.90 8.98
C VAL A 35 38.83 10.44 9.82
N VAL A 36 38.90 10.56 11.14
CA VAL A 36 37.76 10.30 12.06
C VAL A 36 36.72 11.43 11.99
N GLY A 37 37.15 12.68 11.80
CA GLY A 37 36.29 13.85 11.64
C GLY A 37 35.53 13.89 10.31
N THR A 38 36.16 13.45 9.21
CA THR A 38 35.48 13.28 7.91
C THR A 38 34.56 12.06 7.87
N THR A 39 34.76 11.08 8.76
CA THR A 39 33.81 9.97 8.96
C THR A 39 32.71 10.27 9.99
N ARG A 40 32.87 11.31 10.83
CA ARG A 40 31.84 11.75 11.80
C ARG A 40 30.99 12.95 11.36
N VAL A 41 31.37 13.69 10.32
CA VAL A 41 30.59 14.82 9.76
C VAL A 41 30.16 14.54 8.31
N LYS A 42 29.62 13.34 8.09
CA LYS A 42 28.71 13.03 6.98
C LYS A 42 27.41 12.40 7.48
N HIS A 43 26.99 12.79 8.69
CA HIS A 43 25.82 12.22 9.33
C HIS A 43 24.89 13.28 9.94
N MET A 44 24.79 14.45 9.32
CA MET A 44 23.86 15.50 9.77
C MET A 44 23.71 16.62 8.74
N SER A 45 22.99 16.38 7.65
CA SER A 45 22.23 17.37 6.84
C SER A 45 21.76 16.75 5.53
N PHE A 46 20.89 15.75 5.66
CA PHE A 46 19.85 15.47 4.66
C PHE A 46 18.51 15.55 5.37
N LEU A 47 18.17 16.76 5.85
CA LEU A 47 16.82 17.13 6.24
C LEU A 47 16.38 18.24 5.30
N ASN A 48 16.09 17.85 4.07
CA ASN A 48 15.08 18.48 3.21
C ASN A 48 14.99 17.67 1.93
N GLN A 49 14.37 16.51 2.08
CA GLN A 49 13.61 15.92 1.00
C GLN A 49 12.27 15.57 1.63
N GLU A 50 11.23 16.35 1.33
CA GLU A 50 9.83 15.95 1.51
C GLU A 50 9.51 14.81 0.53
N GLY A 51 10.29 13.74 0.61
CA GLY A 51 10.03 12.47 -0.04
C GLY A 51 9.26 11.64 0.97
N SER A 52 7.96 11.49 0.72
CA SER A 52 7.02 10.63 1.44
C SER A 52 7.72 9.42 2.06
N MET A 53 7.54 9.25 3.38
CA MET A 53 7.72 7.97 4.03
C MET A 53 6.93 6.93 3.23
N ALA A 54 7.62 6.08 2.49
CA ALA A 54 7.06 4.83 2.03
C ALA A 54 6.84 3.98 3.29
N THR A 55 5.67 4.15 3.89
CA THR A 55 5.13 3.26 4.89
C THR A 55 5.14 1.84 4.33
N GLN A 56 5.29 0.87 5.22
CA GLN A 56 5.07 -0.57 4.99
C GLN A 56 3.58 -0.88 4.69
N ASP A 57 2.93 0.05 4.00
CA ASP A 57 1.59 0.10 3.41
C ASP A 57 1.65 -0.23 1.90
N SER A 58 2.87 -0.40 1.36
CA SER A 58 3.14 -0.57 -0.07
C SER A 58 2.88 -1.98 -0.63
N LEU A 59 2.37 -2.91 0.19
CA LEU A 59 2.02 -4.27 -0.26
C LEU A 59 0.53 -4.45 -0.53
N VAL A 60 -0.31 -3.47 -0.21
CA VAL A 60 -1.72 -3.47 -0.63
C VAL A 60 -1.75 -2.93 -2.07
N PRO A 61 -2.28 -3.69 -3.06
CA PRO A 61 -2.48 -3.14 -4.38
C PRO A 61 -3.30 -1.85 -4.26
N LYS A 62 -2.72 -0.73 -4.71
CA LYS A 62 -3.45 0.54 -4.74
C LYS A 62 -4.34 0.53 -5.97
N PHE A 63 -5.64 0.34 -5.75
CA PHE A 63 -6.65 0.47 -6.80
C PHE A 63 -7.02 1.94 -6.97
N GLN A 64 -7.07 2.42 -8.20
CA GLN A 64 -7.63 3.74 -8.49
C GLN A 64 -9.15 3.62 -8.55
N ASP A 65 -9.86 4.58 -7.96
CA ASP A 65 -11.32 4.59 -8.03
C ASP A 65 -11.79 4.74 -9.48
N ARG A 66 -12.81 3.95 -9.86
CA ARG A 66 -13.38 3.88 -11.21
C ARG A 66 -12.45 3.33 -12.29
N GLU A 67 -11.31 2.73 -11.94
CA GLU A 67 -10.47 2.04 -12.93
C GLU A 67 -11.12 0.76 -13.46
N ARG A 68 -10.73 0.34 -14.68
CA ARG A 68 -11.06 -1.00 -15.19
C ARG A 68 -10.00 -1.99 -14.74
N ARG A 69 -10.44 -3.14 -14.26
CA ARG A 69 -9.57 -4.21 -13.81
C ARG A 69 -10.06 -5.55 -14.33
N THR A 70 -9.12 -6.37 -14.78
CA THR A 70 -9.38 -7.79 -15.05
C THR A 70 -9.22 -8.57 -13.75
N ILE A 71 -10.26 -9.29 -13.36
CA ILE A 71 -10.27 -10.18 -12.20
C ILE A 71 -10.54 -11.61 -12.65
N THR A 72 -10.24 -12.58 -11.79
CA THR A 72 -10.65 -13.98 -11.98
C THR A 72 -11.55 -14.39 -10.83
N VAL A 73 -12.69 -15.00 -11.14
CA VAL A 73 -13.60 -15.61 -10.16
C VAL A 73 -13.86 -17.05 -10.56
N GLY A 74 -13.45 -17.99 -9.71
CA GLY A 74 -13.41 -19.40 -10.08
C GLY A 74 -12.52 -19.63 -11.31
N ALA A 75 -13.11 -20.14 -12.38
CA ALA A 75 -12.42 -20.37 -13.66
C ALA A 75 -12.64 -19.25 -14.70
N HIS A 76 -13.36 -18.19 -14.34
CA HIS A 76 -13.81 -17.16 -15.27
C HIS A 76 -13.04 -15.86 -15.07
N THR A 77 -12.68 -15.22 -16.18
CA THR A 77 -12.04 -13.90 -16.18
C THR A 77 -13.09 -12.84 -16.53
N LEU A 78 -13.17 -11.78 -15.73
CA LEU A 78 -14.13 -10.70 -15.88
C LEU A 78 -13.40 -9.35 -15.93
N GLU A 79 -13.88 -8.42 -16.75
CA GLU A 79 -13.50 -7.02 -16.68
C GLU A 79 -14.51 -6.25 -15.83
N VAL A 80 -14.04 -5.66 -14.73
CA VAL A 80 -14.87 -4.95 -13.75
C VAL A 80 -14.45 -3.49 -13.59
N GLU A 81 -15.40 -2.64 -13.20
CA GLU A 81 -15.11 -1.30 -12.70
C GLU A 81 -14.85 -1.34 -11.19
N VAL A 82 -13.72 -0.80 -10.73
CA VAL A 82 -13.33 -0.82 -9.32
C VAL A 82 -13.89 0.40 -8.59
N VAL A 83 -14.39 0.19 -7.37
CA VAL A 83 -14.96 1.22 -6.50
C VAL A 83 -14.28 1.15 -5.13
N THR A 84 -13.65 2.24 -4.70
CA THR A 84 -12.82 2.27 -3.47
C THR A 84 -13.17 3.39 -2.51
N THR A 85 -13.92 4.42 -2.95
CA THR A 85 -14.28 5.56 -2.11
C THR A 85 -15.69 5.44 -1.54
N ALA A 86 -15.97 6.17 -0.46
CA ALA A 86 -17.31 6.21 0.14
C ALA A 86 -18.34 6.84 -0.82
N GLU A 87 -17.95 7.87 -1.57
CA GLU A 87 -18.81 8.53 -2.56
C GLU A 87 -19.14 7.58 -3.71
N SER A 88 -18.12 6.94 -4.30
CA SER A 88 -18.32 5.99 -5.40
C SER A 88 -19.06 4.73 -4.95
N THR A 89 -18.88 4.29 -3.70
CA THR A 89 -19.67 3.22 -3.08
C THR A 89 -21.15 3.61 -2.97
N ALA A 90 -21.45 4.80 -2.43
CA ALA A 90 -22.83 5.26 -2.24
C ALA A 90 -23.56 5.44 -3.58
N GLN A 91 -22.84 5.88 -4.61
CA GLN A 91 -23.37 5.98 -5.97
C GLN A 91 -23.58 4.61 -6.61
N GLY A 92 -22.57 3.74 -6.54
CA GLY A 92 -22.57 2.44 -7.23
C GLY A 92 -22.96 2.55 -8.69
N LEU A 93 -23.96 1.76 -9.09
CA LEU A 93 -24.57 1.73 -10.43
C LEU A 93 -25.86 2.58 -10.55
N SER A 94 -26.22 3.34 -9.51
CA SER A 94 -27.46 4.15 -9.49
C SER A 94 -27.53 5.09 -10.69
N GLY A 95 -28.69 5.13 -11.36
CA GLY A 95 -28.95 6.01 -12.51
C GLY A 95 -28.30 5.57 -13.83
N ARG A 96 -27.54 4.47 -13.86
CA ARG A 96 -26.99 3.92 -15.11
C ARG A 96 -28.02 3.06 -15.84
N GLU A 97 -27.96 3.05 -17.16
CA GLU A 97 -28.81 2.19 -18.02
C GLU A 97 -28.26 0.75 -18.14
N ALA A 98 -26.95 0.58 -17.92
CA ALA A 98 -26.26 -0.70 -17.93
C ALA A 98 -25.03 -0.65 -17.00
N ILE A 99 -24.47 -1.82 -16.66
CA ILE A 99 -23.26 -1.93 -15.83
C ILE A 99 -22.05 -1.27 -16.52
N GLY A 100 -21.93 -1.44 -17.84
CA GLY A 100 -20.81 -0.94 -18.64
C GLY A 100 -19.55 -1.82 -18.60
N ALA A 101 -19.59 -2.91 -17.83
CA ALA A 101 -18.54 -3.92 -17.64
C ALA A 101 -19.20 -5.30 -17.49
N ASP A 102 -18.39 -6.32 -17.16
CA ASP A 102 -18.93 -7.59 -16.67
C ASP A 102 -19.45 -7.46 -15.22
N GLY A 103 -18.94 -6.49 -14.46
CA GLY A 103 -19.38 -6.22 -13.09
C GLY A 103 -18.78 -4.96 -12.46
N MET A 104 -19.14 -4.71 -11.20
CA MET A 104 -18.57 -3.64 -10.37
C MET A 104 -17.98 -4.23 -9.09
N LEU A 105 -16.71 -3.93 -8.80
CA LEU A 105 -15.95 -4.48 -7.68
C LEU A 105 -15.73 -3.41 -6.61
N PHE A 106 -16.43 -3.52 -5.49
CA PHE A 106 -16.29 -2.66 -4.33
C PHE A 106 -15.20 -3.23 -3.42
N ILE A 107 -14.17 -2.43 -3.14
CA ILE A 107 -13.06 -2.80 -2.25
C ILE A 107 -13.07 -1.87 -1.05
N PHE A 108 -13.15 -2.45 0.14
CA PHE A 108 -13.21 -1.72 1.39
C PHE A 108 -11.91 -1.85 2.19
N PRO A 109 -11.51 -0.83 2.97
CA PRO A 109 -10.27 -0.85 3.75
C PRO A 109 -10.27 -1.84 4.93
N GLY A 110 -11.39 -2.50 5.22
CA GLY A 110 -11.49 -3.46 6.31
C GLY A 110 -12.73 -4.34 6.18
N LYS A 111 -12.82 -5.37 7.03
CA LYS A 111 -13.95 -6.30 7.04
C LYS A 111 -15.06 -5.77 7.93
N SER A 112 -16.27 -5.69 7.41
CA SER A 112 -17.48 -5.40 8.18
C SER A 112 -18.69 -6.04 7.52
N VAL A 113 -19.81 -6.15 8.23
CA VAL A 113 -21.07 -6.46 7.55
C VAL A 113 -21.36 -5.31 6.58
N ARG A 114 -21.53 -5.64 5.29
CA ARG A 114 -21.82 -4.67 4.24
C ARG A 114 -23.31 -4.68 3.96
N ASN A 115 -23.87 -3.49 3.80
CA ASN A 115 -25.28 -3.29 3.49
C ASN A 115 -25.36 -2.53 2.17
N PHE A 116 -26.09 -3.09 1.22
CA PHE A 116 -26.34 -2.51 -0.08
C PHE A 116 -27.83 -2.25 -0.28
N TRP A 117 -28.13 -1.29 -1.14
CA TRP A 117 -29.48 -0.93 -1.56
C TRP A 117 -29.48 -0.66 -3.07
N MET A 118 -30.64 -0.44 -3.67
CA MET A 118 -30.78 -0.33 -5.13
C MET A 118 -31.45 0.99 -5.60
N PRO A 119 -31.12 2.17 -5.06
CA PRO A 119 -31.77 3.42 -5.45
C PRO A 119 -31.51 3.74 -6.92
N GLN A 120 -32.54 4.18 -7.63
CA GLN A 120 -32.45 4.55 -9.05
C GLN A 120 -31.82 3.47 -9.94
N MET A 121 -31.88 2.20 -9.54
CA MET A 121 -31.37 1.09 -10.34
C MET A 121 -32.33 0.79 -11.50
N GLN A 122 -31.78 0.51 -12.67
CA GLN A 122 -32.55 0.22 -13.89
C GLN A 122 -32.55 -1.27 -14.29
N PHE A 123 -31.79 -2.10 -13.60
CA PHE A 123 -31.64 -3.54 -13.87
C PHE A 123 -31.40 -4.32 -12.57
N ASP A 124 -31.65 -5.62 -12.62
CA ASP A 124 -31.49 -6.52 -11.48
C ASP A 124 -30.02 -6.95 -11.35
N LEU A 125 -29.59 -7.28 -10.13
CA LEU A 125 -28.20 -7.62 -9.82
C LEU A 125 -28.06 -8.92 -9.02
N ASP A 126 -26.92 -9.57 -9.16
CA ASP A 126 -26.40 -10.49 -8.15
C ASP A 126 -25.36 -9.76 -7.30
N LEU A 127 -25.42 -9.94 -5.97
CA LEU A 127 -24.45 -9.41 -5.01
C LEU A 127 -23.59 -10.56 -4.47
N VAL A 128 -22.31 -10.59 -4.84
CA VAL A 128 -21.34 -11.60 -4.40
C VAL A 128 -20.53 -11.03 -3.23
N TRP A 129 -20.65 -11.64 -2.06
CA TRP A 129 -20.01 -11.18 -0.81
C TRP A 129 -18.66 -11.89 -0.62
N VAL A 130 -17.56 -11.15 -0.53
CA VAL A 130 -16.21 -11.73 -0.58
C VAL A 130 -15.37 -11.31 0.63
N ASP A 131 -14.84 -12.31 1.32
CA ASP A 131 -13.90 -12.14 2.43
C ASP A 131 -12.47 -12.41 1.95
N ASP A 132 -11.68 -11.34 1.84
CA ASP A 132 -10.41 -11.24 1.14
C ASP A 132 -10.50 -11.75 -0.30
N THR A 133 -10.28 -13.03 -0.52
CA THR A 133 -10.32 -13.68 -1.84
C THR A 133 -11.37 -14.77 -1.93
N VAL A 134 -12.17 -15.00 -0.88
CA VAL A 134 -13.10 -16.13 -0.83
C VAL A 134 -14.54 -15.64 -0.79
N VAL A 135 -15.34 -16.09 -1.75
CA VAL A 135 -16.78 -15.87 -1.75
C VAL A 135 -17.39 -16.52 -0.51
N THR A 136 -18.15 -15.75 0.26
CA THR A 136 -18.82 -16.20 1.50
C THR A 136 -20.32 -16.40 1.32
N GLY A 137 -20.89 -15.82 0.27
CA GLY A 137 -22.31 -15.86 -0.04
C GLY A 137 -22.63 -15.11 -1.32
N VAL A 138 -23.80 -15.39 -1.88
CA VAL A 138 -24.36 -14.66 -3.02
C VAL A 138 -25.82 -14.33 -2.73
N THR A 139 -26.20 -13.07 -2.85
CA THR A 139 -27.60 -12.65 -2.89
C THR A 139 -27.99 -12.50 -4.34
N LYS A 140 -28.74 -13.45 -4.87
CA LYS A 140 -29.07 -13.55 -6.30
C LYS A 140 -30.35 -12.79 -6.65
N ASN A 141 -30.42 -12.34 -7.90
CA ASN A 141 -31.61 -11.74 -8.52
C ASN A 141 -32.23 -10.64 -7.65
N VAL A 142 -31.39 -9.76 -7.11
CA VAL A 142 -31.81 -8.58 -6.37
C VAL A 142 -32.56 -7.66 -7.32
N PRO A 143 -33.87 -7.45 -7.13
CA PRO A 143 -34.67 -6.71 -8.09
C PRO A 143 -34.36 -5.23 -8.01
N LYS A 144 -34.36 -4.57 -9.18
CA LYS A 144 -34.47 -3.11 -9.25
C LYS A 144 -35.78 -2.64 -8.60
N PRO A 145 -35.85 -1.39 -8.13
CA PRO A 145 -37.07 -0.85 -7.55
C PRO A 145 -38.26 -0.96 -8.51
N ALA A 146 -39.43 -1.29 -7.97
CA ALA A 146 -40.67 -1.15 -8.71
C ALA A 146 -40.95 0.33 -9.02
N ALA A 147 -41.73 0.60 -10.07
CA ALA A 147 -42.07 1.96 -10.44
C ALA A 147 -42.75 2.71 -9.26
N GLY A 148 -42.18 3.84 -8.85
CA GLY A 148 -42.67 4.64 -7.73
C GLY A 148 -42.36 4.09 -6.33
N GLN A 149 -41.57 3.01 -6.22
CA GLN A 149 -41.16 2.47 -4.92
C GLN A 149 -40.20 3.44 -4.20
N THR A 150 -40.61 3.92 -3.03
CA THR A 150 -39.82 4.87 -2.22
C THR A 150 -39.11 4.21 -1.04
N ALA A 151 -39.71 3.16 -0.47
CA ALA A 151 -39.08 2.34 0.57
C ALA A 151 -38.30 1.18 -0.07
N LEU A 152 -36.97 1.28 -0.04
CA LEU A 152 -36.08 0.28 -0.62
C LEU A 152 -35.59 -0.69 0.46
N PRO A 153 -35.62 -2.00 0.20
CA PRO A 153 -34.98 -2.97 1.07
C PRO A 153 -33.45 -2.78 1.06
N THR A 154 -32.82 -3.22 2.15
CA THR A 154 -31.36 -3.37 2.22
C THR A 154 -31.00 -4.85 2.17
N TYR A 155 -29.85 -5.13 1.56
CA TYR A 155 -29.29 -6.46 1.42
C TYR A 155 -27.95 -6.49 2.15
N ALA A 156 -27.83 -7.39 3.12
CA ALA A 156 -26.67 -7.45 4.00
C ALA A 156 -25.87 -8.73 3.77
N SER A 157 -24.54 -8.62 3.84
CA SER A 157 -23.69 -9.79 4.00
C SER A 157 -23.99 -10.48 5.33
N ASN A 158 -24.04 -11.81 5.35
CA ASN A 158 -24.33 -12.57 6.58
C ASN A 158 -23.18 -12.58 7.60
N ARG A 159 -22.01 -12.06 7.21
CA ARG A 159 -20.78 -11.96 8.00
C ARG A 159 -19.92 -10.77 7.53
N PRO A 160 -18.84 -10.43 8.25
CA PRO A 160 -17.91 -9.40 7.81
C PRO A 160 -17.22 -9.76 6.48
N VAL A 161 -17.20 -8.81 5.55
CA VAL A 161 -16.54 -8.89 4.23
C VAL A 161 -15.85 -7.56 3.90
N ASN A 162 -14.83 -7.60 3.05
CA ASN A 162 -14.09 -6.42 2.57
C ASN A 162 -14.20 -6.24 1.05
N ILE A 163 -14.85 -7.17 0.34
CA ILE A 163 -15.12 -7.04 -1.09
C ILE A 163 -16.57 -7.39 -1.38
N VAL A 164 -17.17 -6.66 -2.32
CA VAL A 164 -18.47 -6.99 -2.91
C VAL A 164 -18.33 -6.90 -4.43
N LEU A 165 -18.76 -7.93 -5.14
CA LEU A 165 -18.82 -7.94 -6.60
C LEU A 165 -20.29 -7.91 -7.02
N GLU A 166 -20.69 -6.84 -7.71
CA GLU A 166 -22.00 -6.75 -8.36
C GLU A 166 -21.90 -7.30 -9.79
N LEU A 167 -22.82 -8.18 -10.16
CA LEU A 167 -22.93 -8.79 -11.48
C LEU A 167 -24.35 -8.63 -12.03
N PRO A 168 -24.58 -8.70 -13.36
CA PRO A 168 -25.91 -8.89 -13.91
C PRO A 168 -26.65 -10.04 -13.23
N ALA A 169 -27.94 -9.86 -12.93
CA ALA A 169 -28.74 -10.92 -12.33
C ALA A 169 -28.67 -12.25 -13.10
N GLY A 170 -28.45 -13.35 -12.37
CA GLY A 170 -28.31 -14.70 -12.92
C GLY A 170 -26.87 -15.06 -13.31
N MET A 171 -25.98 -14.08 -13.49
CA MET A 171 -24.61 -14.35 -13.92
C MET A 171 -23.81 -15.12 -12.86
N ALA A 172 -24.16 -15.00 -11.57
CA ALA A 172 -23.51 -15.82 -10.55
C ALA A 172 -23.80 -17.33 -10.75
N ASP A 173 -24.99 -17.69 -11.22
CA ASP A 173 -25.32 -19.09 -11.56
C ASP A 173 -24.59 -19.54 -12.83
N ASP A 174 -24.60 -18.70 -13.87
CA ASP A 174 -23.92 -19.00 -15.14
C ASP A 174 -22.42 -19.25 -14.97
N LEU A 175 -21.79 -18.51 -14.05
CA LEU A 175 -20.37 -18.63 -13.71
C LEU A 175 -20.10 -19.63 -12.57
N SER A 176 -21.13 -20.32 -12.08
CA SER A 176 -21.03 -21.27 -10.95
C SER A 176 -20.36 -20.68 -9.70
N ILE A 177 -20.66 -19.41 -9.39
CA ILE A 177 -20.12 -18.70 -8.23
C ILE A 177 -20.93 -19.09 -6.99
N GLU A 178 -20.25 -19.75 -6.05
CA GLU A 178 -20.82 -20.21 -4.79
C GLU A 178 -19.85 -19.98 -3.61
N PRO A 179 -20.31 -20.07 -2.34
CA PRO A 179 -19.41 -19.98 -1.19
C PRO A 179 -18.21 -20.92 -1.31
N GLY A 180 -17.00 -20.39 -1.12
CA GLY A 180 -15.74 -21.09 -1.34
C GLY A 180 -15.08 -20.81 -2.69
N THR A 181 -15.80 -20.21 -3.64
CA THR A 181 -15.22 -19.74 -4.91
C THR A 181 -14.14 -18.69 -4.64
N VAL A 182 -13.00 -18.80 -5.31
CA VAL A 182 -11.87 -17.88 -5.16
C VAL A 182 -12.00 -16.73 -6.15
N LEU A 183 -11.79 -15.50 -5.68
CA LEU A 183 -11.70 -14.26 -6.44
C LEU A 183 -10.27 -13.70 -6.32
N ILE A 184 -9.64 -13.44 -7.47
CA ILE A 184 -8.29 -12.89 -7.61
C ILE A 184 -8.38 -11.57 -8.38
N TYR A 185 -7.79 -10.49 -7.85
CA TYR A 185 -7.96 -9.12 -8.36
C TYR A 185 -6.68 -8.29 -8.28
#